data_AF-A0A668SIH0-F1
#
_entry.id   AF-A0A668SIH0-F1
#
_cell.length_a   1.000
_cell.length_b   1.000
_cell.length_c   1.000
_cell.angle_alpha   90.00
_cell.angle_beta   90.00
_cell.angle_gamma   90.00
#
_symmetry.space_group_name_H-M   'P 1'
#
loop_
_entity.id
_entity.type
_entity.pdbx_description
1 polymer ?
#
loop_
_entity_poly.entity_id
_entity_poly.type
_entity_poly.pdbx_seq_one_letter_code
_entity_poly.pdbx_strand_id
1 'polypeptide(L)'
;IAELTLTLFLMGSVSVSDHSVTCEGSQSNLQCGQVIVVSWANYGRRDTTTCPDGPLHLLSPCADSPFICIHRCNWQNSCTVKAPSSVDPCRGTYEYLEVFFTCQGKLLKQ
;
A
#
# COMPACT_ATOMS: atom_id res chain seq x y z
N ILE A 1 -15.94 -17.95 -37.76
CA ILE A 1 -16.71 -17.48 -36.57
C ILE A 1 -16.24 -18.20 -35.29
N ALA A 2 -15.80 -19.48 -35.35
CA ALA A 2 -15.25 -20.20 -34.19
C ALA A 2 -13.82 -19.79 -33.75
N GLU A 3 -13.03 -19.16 -34.64
CA GLU A 3 -11.66 -18.72 -34.36
C GLU A 3 -11.57 -17.39 -33.58
N LEU A 4 -12.65 -16.59 -33.57
CA LEU A 4 -12.64 -15.26 -32.93
C LEU A 4 -13.03 -15.29 -31.45
N THR A 5 -13.60 -16.40 -30.95
CA THR A 5 -14.06 -16.54 -29.57
C THR A 5 -13.00 -17.08 -28.63
N LEU A 6 -11.99 -17.81 -29.15
CA LEU A 6 -10.95 -18.46 -28.32
C LEU A 6 -9.91 -17.47 -27.78
N THR A 7 -9.68 -16.35 -28.46
CA THR A 7 -8.72 -15.31 -28.03
C THR A 7 -9.19 -14.49 -26.82
N LEU A 8 -10.50 -14.41 -26.55
CA LEU A 8 -11.04 -13.66 -25.41
C LEU A 8 -10.85 -14.37 -24.06
N PHE A 9 -10.69 -15.70 -24.04
CA PHE A 9 -10.62 -16.48 -22.78
C PHE A 9 -9.20 -16.65 -22.21
N LEU A 10 -8.15 -16.20 -22.91
CA LEU A 10 -6.75 -16.41 -22.50
C LEU A 10 -6.06 -15.17 -21.88
N MET A 11 -6.81 -14.10 -21.58
CA MET A 11 -6.28 -12.97 -20.81
C MET A 11 -6.26 -13.31 -19.31
N GLY A 12 -5.36 -14.20 -18.90
CA GLY A 12 -5.09 -14.41 -17.48
C GLY A 12 -4.45 -13.16 -16.88
N SER A 13 -5.17 -12.45 -16.01
CA SER A 13 -4.59 -11.37 -15.21
C SER A 13 -3.74 -11.99 -14.11
N VAL A 14 -2.44 -11.69 -14.07
CA VAL A 14 -1.60 -12.02 -12.91
C VAL A 14 -1.72 -10.88 -11.92
N SER A 15 -2.17 -11.18 -10.71
CA SER A 15 -2.26 -10.24 -9.59
C SER A 15 -1.47 -10.77 -8.41
N VAL A 16 -0.47 -10.02 -7.94
CA VAL A 16 0.32 -10.36 -6.74
C VAL A 16 -0.02 -9.36 -5.65
N SER A 17 -0.54 -9.82 -4.52
CA SER A 17 -0.83 -8.97 -3.36
C SER A 17 0.37 -8.93 -2.42
N ASP A 18 0.67 -7.74 -1.90
CA ASP A 18 1.76 -7.50 -0.97
C ASP A 18 1.37 -6.43 0.07
N HIS A 19 2.16 -6.34 1.13
CA HIS A 19 1.97 -5.37 2.21
C HIS A 19 3.29 -4.67 2.56
N SER A 20 3.21 -3.38 2.84
CA SER A 20 4.35 -2.56 3.23
C SER A 20 4.05 -1.81 4.51
N VAL A 21 5.03 -1.79 5.42
CA VAL A 21 5.01 -0.99 6.64
C VAL A 21 6.11 0.06 6.56
N THR A 22 5.75 1.32 6.85
CA THR A 22 6.68 2.43 6.93
C THR A 22 6.54 3.10 8.29
N CYS A 23 7.57 3.00 9.13
CA CYS A 23 7.60 3.64 10.44
C CYS A 23 7.62 5.18 10.32
N GLU A 24 7.12 5.86 11.35
CA GLU A 24 7.12 7.34 11.43
C GLU A 24 8.47 7.96 11.04
N GLY A 25 8.41 9.06 10.28
CA GLY A 25 9.61 9.77 9.80
C GLY A 25 10.39 9.05 8.69
N SER A 26 10.02 7.82 8.36
CA SER A 26 10.65 7.04 7.29
C SER A 26 9.85 7.06 5.99
N GLN A 27 10.44 6.52 4.93
CA GLN A 27 9.79 6.33 3.64
C GLN A 27 10.08 4.92 3.10
N SER A 28 9.12 4.37 2.37
CA SER A 28 9.23 3.08 1.69
C SER A 28 8.89 3.23 0.22
N ASN A 29 9.52 2.43 -0.64
CA ASN A 29 9.24 2.43 -2.07
C ASN A 29 8.48 1.15 -2.43
N LEU A 30 7.24 1.30 -2.87
CA LEU A 30 6.42 0.23 -3.41
C LEU A 30 6.80 0.04 -4.87
N GLN A 31 7.14 -1.18 -5.28
CA GLN A 31 7.52 -1.49 -6.66
C GLN A 31 6.74 -2.68 -7.19
N CYS A 32 6.18 -2.51 -8.38
CA CYS A 32 5.63 -3.58 -9.20
C CYS A 32 6.31 -3.54 -10.57
N GLY A 33 6.55 -4.72 -11.16
CA GLY A 33 6.90 -4.79 -12.58
C GLY A 33 5.75 -4.31 -13.50
N GLN A 34 4.52 -4.27 -12.97
CA GLN A 34 3.30 -3.86 -13.65
C GLN A 34 2.64 -2.68 -12.92
N VAL A 35 1.32 -2.63 -12.73
CA VAL A 35 0.67 -1.51 -12.05
C VAL A 35 0.32 -1.82 -10.60
N ILE A 36 0.51 -0.85 -9.70
CA ILE A 36 0.11 -0.91 -8.30
C ILE A 36 -1.38 -0.56 -8.20
N VAL A 37 -2.13 -1.37 -7.45
CA VAL A 37 -3.49 -1.09 -7.02
C VAL A 37 -3.53 -1.17 -5.50
N VAL A 38 -3.64 -0.03 -4.82
CA VAL A 38 -3.75 0.04 -3.37
C VAL A 38 -5.13 -0.41 -2.95
N SER A 39 -5.20 -1.50 -2.19
CA SER A 39 -6.44 -2.09 -1.68
C SER A 39 -6.85 -1.45 -0.35
N TRP A 40 -5.87 -1.12 0.50
CA TRP A 40 -6.10 -0.50 1.79
C TRP A 40 -4.84 0.23 2.26
N ALA A 41 -5.01 1.33 2.99
CA ALA A 41 -3.92 2.00 3.66
C ALA A 41 -4.42 2.54 5.01
N ASN A 42 -3.56 2.52 6.01
CA ASN A 42 -3.83 3.07 7.33
C ASN A 42 -2.58 3.72 7.89
N TYR A 43 -2.76 4.87 8.51
CA TYR A 43 -1.69 5.52 9.26
C TYR A 43 -2.10 5.55 10.73
N GLY A 44 -1.29 4.92 11.57
CA GLY A 44 -1.55 4.75 12.99
C GLY A 44 -1.11 3.38 13.49
N ARG A 45 -0.94 3.24 14.80
CA ARG A 45 -0.49 1.99 15.44
C ARG A 45 -1.66 1.01 15.66
N ARG A 46 -1.57 -0.20 15.10
CA ARG A 46 -2.53 -1.30 15.32
C ARG A 46 -2.04 -2.40 16.29
N ASP A 47 -0.73 -2.48 16.50
CA ASP A 47 -0.08 -3.46 17.37
C ASP A 47 1.18 -2.87 18.05
N THR A 48 1.66 -3.54 19.09
CA THR A 48 2.83 -3.09 19.87
C THR A 48 4.15 -3.62 19.33
N THR A 49 4.12 -4.53 18.34
CA THR A 49 5.31 -5.19 17.78
C THR A 49 5.83 -4.50 16.52
N THR A 50 4.96 -3.93 15.70
CA THR A 50 5.34 -3.22 14.48
C THR A 50 5.90 -1.85 14.82
N CYS A 51 7.11 -1.57 14.32
CA CYS A 51 7.93 -0.41 14.68
C CYS A 51 7.98 -0.18 16.20
N PRO A 52 8.79 -0.95 16.94
CA PRO A 52 8.77 -0.98 18.42
C PRO A 52 9.33 0.29 19.08
N ASP A 53 9.90 1.21 18.30
CA ASP A 53 10.41 2.47 18.80
C ASP A 53 9.26 3.35 19.33
N GLY A 54 9.54 4.14 20.38
CA GLY A 54 8.62 5.13 20.95
C GLY A 54 7.62 4.62 22.01
N PRO A 55 6.79 5.52 22.56
CA PRO A 55 5.90 5.19 23.68
C PRO A 55 4.79 4.22 23.24
N LEU A 56 4.63 3.12 23.99
CA LEU A 56 3.65 2.05 23.77
C LEU A 56 2.23 2.44 24.22
N HIS A 57 1.74 3.61 23.82
CA HIS A 57 0.33 3.94 23.98
C HIS A 57 -0.48 3.31 22.85
N LEU A 58 -1.57 2.65 23.21
CA LEU A 58 -2.48 2.00 22.28
C LEU A 58 -3.71 2.93 22.12
N LEU A 59 -4.05 3.20 20.87
CA LEU A 59 -5.26 3.85 20.34
C LEU A 59 -5.26 5.38 20.20
N SER A 60 -5.22 5.83 18.95
CA SER A 60 -6.24 6.72 18.38
C SER A 60 -6.29 6.56 16.85
N PRO A 61 -7.47 6.44 16.21
CA PRO A 61 -7.57 6.41 14.76
C PRO A 61 -7.40 7.82 14.19
N CYS A 62 -6.15 8.22 13.91
CA CYS A 62 -5.84 9.46 13.20
C CYS A 62 -6.01 9.22 11.67
N ALA A 63 -7.24 9.36 11.19
CA ALA A 63 -7.59 9.13 9.79
C ALA A 63 -7.44 10.41 8.95
N ASP A 64 -6.40 10.46 8.10
CA ASP A 64 -6.31 11.37 6.93
C ASP A 64 -5.24 10.95 5.89
N SER A 65 -4.27 10.11 6.27
CA SER A 65 -3.21 9.63 5.35
C SER A 65 -3.61 8.64 4.25
N PRO A 66 -4.65 7.75 4.39
CA PRO A 66 -4.90 6.68 3.43
C PRO A 66 -5.13 7.15 1.99
N PHE A 67 -5.90 8.24 1.83
CA PHE A 67 -6.29 8.75 0.52
C PHE A 67 -5.09 9.27 -0.27
N ILE A 68 -4.12 9.89 0.38
CA ILE A 68 -2.92 10.42 -0.28
C ILE A 68 -2.09 9.26 -0.87
N CYS A 69 -1.95 8.15 -0.13
CA CYS A 69 -1.24 6.97 -0.63
C CYS A 69 -1.97 6.33 -1.82
N ILE A 70 -3.29 6.17 -1.72
CA ILE A 70 -4.12 5.62 -2.79
C ILE A 70 -3.97 6.46 -4.06
N HIS A 71 -4.10 7.79 -3.97
CA HIS A 71 -4.01 8.68 -5.13
C HIS A 71 -2.60 8.72 -5.76
N ARG A 72 -1.54 8.62 -4.95
CA ARG A 72 -0.17 8.67 -5.46
C ARG A 72 0.29 7.37 -6.10
N CYS A 73 -0.13 6.24 -5.57
CA CYS A 73 0.43 4.94 -5.96
C CYS A 73 -0.44 4.17 -6.94
N ASN A 74 -1.75 4.39 -6.97
CA ASN A 74 -2.60 3.71 -7.94
C ASN A 74 -2.15 3.97 -9.38
N TRP A 75 -2.13 2.89 -10.17
CA TRP A 75 -1.78 2.89 -11.59
C TRP A 75 -0.33 3.23 -11.91
N GLN A 76 0.53 3.33 -10.89
CA GLN A 76 1.97 3.50 -11.07
C GLN A 76 2.70 2.16 -10.98
N ASN A 77 3.84 2.04 -11.64
CA ASN A 77 4.73 0.88 -11.48
C ASN A 77 5.58 0.97 -10.22
N SER A 78 5.86 2.20 -9.75
CA SER A 78 6.53 2.41 -8.47
C SER A 78 6.01 3.66 -7.79
N CYS A 79 6.01 3.66 -6.46
CA CYS A 79 5.53 4.77 -5.66
C CYS A 79 6.31 4.86 -4.35
N THR A 80 6.77 6.05 -3.99
CA THR A 80 7.34 6.29 -2.67
C THR A 80 6.26 6.79 -1.72
N VAL A 81 6.00 6.01 -0.68
CA VAL A 81 5.15 6.38 0.43
C VAL A 81 6.01 6.89 1.57
N LYS A 82 5.58 7.98 2.19
CA LYS A 82 6.27 8.58 3.35
C LYS A 82 5.32 8.55 4.52
N ALA A 83 5.77 7.98 5.63
CA ALA A 83 5.11 8.17 6.91
C ALA A 83 5.44 9.60 7.38
N PRO A 84 4.45 10.50 7.50
CA PRO A 84 4.70 11.83 8.02
C PRO A 84 5.34 11.73 9.40
N SER A 85 6.33 12.57 9.70
CA SER A 85 6.77 12.79 11.07
C SER A 85 5.69 13.62 11.77
N SER A 86 5.00 13.05 12.76
CA SER A 86 3.91 13.76 13.43
C SER A 86 4.48 14.98 14.19
N VAL A 87 3.83 16.12 14.04
CA VAL A 87 3.92 17.26 14.99
C VAL A 87 2.67 17.26 15.89
N ASP A 88 1.99 16.10 15.94
CA ASP A 88 0.87 15.70 16.80
C ASP A 88 -0.53 16.28 16.46
N PRO A 89 -1.49 15.40 16.08
CA PRO A 89 -2.89 15.52 16.50
C PRO A 89 -3.39 14.33 17.34
N CYS A 90 -2.56 13.32 17.64
CA CYS A 90 -2.92 12.12 18.40
C CYS A 90 -1.82 11.80 19.45
N ARG A 91 -1.97 12.37 20.65
CA ARG A 91 -1.01 12.34 21.77
C ARG A 91 -0.19 11.05 21.88
N GLY A 92 1.09 11.15 21.51
CA GLY A 92 2.19 10.36 22.10
C GLY A 92 2.31 8.89 21.73
N THR A 93 1.79 8.47 20.58
CA THR A 93 2.01 7.09 20.08
C THR A 93 2.96 7.13 18.89
N TYR A 94 3.95 6.23 18.84
CA TYR A 94 4.78 6.08 17.64
C TYR A 94 3.96 5.35 16.57
N GLU A 95 3.69 6.01 15.45
CA GLU A 95 2.78 5.52 14.42
C GLU A 95 3.53 4.89 13.23
N TYR A 96 2.81 4.16 12.39
CA TYR A 96 3.34 3.64 11.13
C TYR A 96 2.26 3.67 10.05
N LEU A 97 2.70 3.80 8.81
CA LEU A 97 1.88 3.66 7.62
C LEU A 97 1.89 2.18 7.18
N GLU A 98 0.73 1.55 7.20
CA GLU A 98 0.52 0.20 6.68
C GLU A 98 -0.24 0.30 5.35
N VAL A 99 0.29 -0.30 4.29
CA VAL A 99 -0.29 -0.27 2.94
C VAL A 99 -0.42 -1.70 2.41
N PHE A 100 -1.63 -2.11 2.05
CA PHE A 100 -1.89 -3.32 1.28
C PHE A 100 -2.13 -2.95 -0.17
N PHE A 101 -1.37 -3.54 -1.08
CA PHE A 101 -1.46 -3.26 -2.50
C PHE A 101 -1.33 -4.53 -3.33
N THR A 102 -1.78 -4.45 -4.57
CA THR A 102 -1.71 -5.55 -5.53
C THR A 102 -1.02 -5.08 -6.80
N CYS A 103 0.01 -5.81 -7.23
CA CYS A 103 0.62 -5.66 -8.54
C CYS A 103 -0.27 -6.37 -9.57
N GLN A 104 -0.97 -5.61 -10.40
CA GLN A 104 -1.80 -6.14 -11.48
C GLN A 104 -1.06 -6.07 -12.82
N GLY A 105 -0.79 -7.23 -13.40
CA GLY A 105 -0.18 -7.37 -14.71
C GLY A 105 -1.14 -7.97 -15.73
N LYS A 106 -1.13 -7.42 -16.94
CA LYS A 106 -1.59 -8.16 -18.11
C LYS A 106 -0.45 -9.07 -18.55
N LEU A 107 -0.60 -10.38 -18.42
CA LEU A 107 0.27 -11.30 -19.15
C LEU A 107 -0.06 -11.17 -20.64
N LEU A 108 0.79 -10.47 -21.38
CA LEU A 108 0.92 -10.74 -22.81
C LEU A 108 1.72 -12.03 -22.92
N LYS A 109 1.03 -13.17 -23.00
CA LYS A 109 1.67 -14.43 -23.35
C LYS A 109 2.10 -14.31 -24.81
N GLN A 110 3.41 -14.21 -25.05
CA GLN A 110 4.02 -14.22 -26.39
C GLN A 110 3.71 -15.54 -27.10
#